data_AF-A0A973CT31-F1
#
_entry.id   AF-A0A973CT31-F1
#
_cell.length_a   1.000
_cell.length_b   1.000
_cell.length_c   1.000
_cell.angle_alpha   90.00
_cell.angle_beta   90.00
_cell.angle_gamma   90.00
#
_symmetry.space_group_name_H-M   'P 1'
#
loop_
_entity.id
_entity.type
_entity.pdbx_description
1 polymer ?
#
loop_
_entity_poly.entity_id
_entity_poly.type
_entity_poly.pdbx_seq_one_letter_code
_entity_poly.pdbx_strand_id
1 'polypeptide(L)'
;MSSHITRYDLMPIPPVEAHTQWFEAGVLRFGVEYRVVNDAIAAASEIAAASGDSRPPPGSIDDCGVSIHVVGQHEGKALEYLRFDCFDEDPHYHYVSWQGQSNEMLHIDPIAEGDALGWALDRLRSRLPQMLARAGAGFLVGKLDAALLDDVLPRVAEAAYRSRYQHADEGSLDPERGGAASG
;
A
#
# COMPACT_ATOMS: atom_id res chain seq x y z
N MET A 1 -3.07 25.18 -10.35
CA MET A 1 -3.06 23.87 -11.03
C MET A 1 -3.12 22.83 -9.93
N SER A 2 -4.21 22.06 -9.83
CA SER A 2 -4.23 20.96 -8.86
C SER A 2 -3.12 19.99 -9.21
N SER A 3 -2.21 19.76 -8.26
CA SER A 3 -1.22 18.70 -8.35
C SER A 3 -2.00 17.38 -8.44
N HIS A 4 -1.62 16.46 -9.33
CA HIS A 4 -2.16 15.08 -9.37
C HIS A 4 -1.67 14.23 -8.17
N ILE A 5 -1.20 14.90 -7.11
CA ILE A 5 -0.57 14.34 -5.94
C ILE A 5 -1.26 14.95 -4.74
N THR A 6 -1.90 14.11 -3.93
CA THR A 6 -2.44 14.49 -2.63
C THR A 6 -1.31 14.43 -1.61
N ARG A 7 -1.12 15.49 -0.82
CA ARG A 7 -0.06 15.58 0.20
C ARG A 7 -0.69 15.60 1.57
N TYR A 8 -0.60 14.50 2.28
CA TYR A 8 -1.23 14.38 3.59
C TYR A 8 -0.46 15.13 4.68
N ASP A 9 -1.20 15.71 5.61
CA ASP A 9 -0.72 16.33 6.87
C ASP A 9 -0.41 15.28 7.96
N LEU A 10 -0.62 14.00 7.65
CA LEU A 10 -0.37 12.85 8.49
C LEU A 10 0.45 11.79 7.75
N MET A 11 1.35 11.11 8.46
CA MET A 11 2.05 9.94 7.95
C MET A 11 1.06 8.80 7.69
N PRO A 12 1.39 7.79 6.85
CA PRO A 12 0.49 6.66 6.63
C PRO A 12 0.25 5.89 7.93
N ILE A 13 -0.97 5.38 8.10
CA ILE A 13 -1.30 4.44 9.18
C ILE A 13 -0.36 3.22 9.05
N PRO A 14 0.40 2.84 10.08
CA PRO A 14 1.32 1.70 9.96
C PRO A 14 0.61 0.39 9.58
N PRO A 15 1.32 -0.59 9.00
CA PRO A 15 0.79 -1.94 8.84
C PRO A 15 0.49 -2.57 10.20
N VAL A 16 -0.50 -3.47 10.25
CA VAL A 16 -0.82 -4.21 11.47
C VAL A 16 0.03 -5.48 11.48
N GLU A 17 1.14 -5.46 12.22
CA GLU A 17 2.15 -6.54 12.21
C GLU A 17 1.57 -7.97 12.37
N ALA A 18 0.49 -8.15 13.12
CA ALA A 18 -0.17 -9.44 13.29
C ALA A 18 -0.89 -9.95 12.04
N HIS A 19 -1.28 -9.05 11.13
CA HIS A 19 -2.01 -9.34 9.89
C HIS A 19 -1.13 -9.21 8.65
N THR A 20 0.10 -8.69 8.80
CA THR A 20 1.03 -8.53 7.70
C THR A 20 1.92 -9.77 7.54
N GLN A 21 1.84 -10.39 6.36
CA GLN A 21 2.83 -11.39 5.95
C GLN A 21 4.05 -10.69 5.37
N TRP A 22 5.23 -10.99 5.93
CA TRP A 22 6.47 -10.32 5.56
C TRP A 22 7.46 -11.21 4.79
N PHE A 23 8.15 -10.60 3.82
CA PHE A 23 9.13 -11.24 2.95
C PHE A 23 10.44 -10.43 2.93
N GLU A 24 11.53 -11.06 3.37
CA GLU A 24 12.85 -10.44 3.39
C GLU A 24 13.51 -10.51 2.01
N ALA A 25 14.05 -9.37 1.54
CA ALA A 25 14.72 -9.24 0.25
C ALA A 25 16.01 -8.39 0.39
N GLY A 26 16.89 -8.82 1.31
CA GLY A 26 18.17 -8.17 1.55
C GLY A 26 18.02 -6.85 2.30
N VAL A 27 18.26 -5.73 1.62
CA VAL A 27 18.09 -4.38 2.22
C VAL A 27 16.64 -3.91 2.26
N LEU A 28 15.75 -4.65 1.59
CA LEU A 28 14.31 -4.41 1.59
C LEU A 28 13.56 -5.55 2.28
N ARG A 29 12.34 -5.24 2.70
CA ARG A 29 11.33 -6.17 3.18
C ARG A 29 9.98 -5.77 2.59
N PHE A 30 9.21 -6.75 2.12
CA PHE A 30 7.87 -6.54 1.58
C PHE A 30 6.83 -7.06 2.57
N GLY A 31 5.84 -6.23 2.91
CA GLY A 31 4.70 -6.62 3.72
C GLY A 31 3.46 -6.74 2.85
N VAL A 32 2.65 -7.78 3.07
CA VAL A 32 1.36 -7.97 2.41
C VAL A 32 0.29 -8.13 3.49
N GLU A 33 -0.73 -7.29 3.46
CA GLU A 33 -1.91 -7.42 4.33
C GLU A 33 -3.19 -7.09 3.56
N TYR A 34 -4.31 -7.66 3.98
CA TYR A 34 -5.63 -7.16 3.59
C TYR A 34 -6.05 -6.09 4.59
N ARG A 35 -6.34 -4.89 4.11
CA ARG A 35 -6.80 -3.79 4.95
C ARG A 35 -8.29 -3.60 4.71
N VAL A 36 -9.02 -3.53 5.81
CA VAL A 36 -10.29 -2.82 5.86
C VAL A 36 -9.94 -1.48 6.46
N VAL A 37 -10.06 -0.42 5.69
CA VAL A 37 -9.97 0.91 6.27
C VAL A 37 -11.38 1.30 6.69
N ASN A 38 -11.50 1.94 7.85
CA ASN A 38 -12.70 2.61 8.31
C ASN A 38 -12.30 3.71 9.30
N ASP A 39 -13.23 4.60 9.60
CA ASP A 39 -12.99 5.73 10.50
C ASP A 39 -12.46 5.30 11.88
N ALA A 40 -12.85 4.12 12.36
CA ALA A 40 -12.42 3.60 13.66
C ALA A 40 -10.93 3.21 13.67
N ILE A 41 -10.42 2.61 12.59
CA ILE A 41 -9.01 2.24 12.45
C ILE A 41 -8.14 3.48 12.27
N ALA A 42 -8.63 4.48 11.51
CA ALA A 42 -7.95 5.75 11.36
C ALA A 42 -7.85 6.51 12.69
N ALA A 43 -8.90 6.52 13.50
CA ALA A 43 -8.92 7.19 14.80
C ALA A 43 -8.10 6.47 15.90
N ALA A 44 -7.98 5.14 15.82
CA ALA A 44 -7.26 4.34 16.82
C ALA A 44 -5.73 4.35 16.62
N SER A 45 -5.26 4.83 15.48
CA SER A 45 -3.84 4.85 15.15
C SER A 45 -3.17 6.12 15.67
N GLU A 46 -2.10 5.98 16.47
CA GLU A 46 -1.20 7.11 16.76
C GLU A 46 -0.40 7.42 15.49
N ILE A 47 -0.81 8.47 14.76
CA ILE A 47 -0.20 8.86 13.49
C ILE A 47 0.61 10.14 13.68
N ALA A 48 1.88 10.10 13.28
CA ALA A 48 2.74 11.28 13.29
C ALA A 48 2.32 12.30 12.22
N ALA A 49 2.55 13.58 12.50
CA ALA A 49 2.33 14.64 11.52
C ALA A 49 3.26 14.50 10.30
N ALA A 50 2.72 14.83 9.13
CA ALA A 50 3.43 14.96 7.87
C ALA A 50 3.36 16.42 7.35
N SER A 51 4.15 16.71 6.32
CA SER A 51 4.40 18.06 5.81
C SER A 51 3.32 18.59 4.87
N GLY A 52 2.29 17.79 4.58
CA GLY A 52 1.21 18.17 3.67
C GLY A 52 0.17 19.09 4.31
N ASP A 53 -0.78 19.54 3.48
CA ASP A 53 -1.90 20.41 3.87
C ASP A 53 -3.26 19.72 3.73
N SER A 54 -3.28 18.51 3.18
CA SER A 54 -4.49 17.74 2.95
C SER A 54 -4.72 16.79 4.11
N ARG A 55 -5.92 16.80 4.67
CA ARG A 55 -6.33 15.83 5.69
C ARG A 55 -7.17 14.73 5.03
N PRO A 56 -7.06 13.46 5.47
CA PRO A 56 -7.98 12.42 5.02
C PRO A 56 -9.43 12.85 5.30
N PRO A 57 -10.35 12.75 4.32
CA PRO A 57 -11.75 13.10 4.54
C PRO A 57 -12.38 12.20 5.61
N PRO A 58 -13.14 12.75 6.58
CA PRO A 58 -13.83 11.95 7.58
C PRO A 58 -15.07 11.25 6.98
N GLY A 59 -15.32 9.98 7.32
CA GLY A 59 -16.60 9.32 7.02
C GLY A 59 -16.77 8.76 5.61
N SER A 60 -15.69 8.64 4.82
CA SER A 60 -15.76 8.15 3.43
C SER A 60 -14.81 6.98 3.13
N ILE A 61 -14.31 6.31 4.17
CA ILE A 61 -13.24 5.33 4.02
C ILE A 61 -13.74 3.92 4.34
N ASP A 62 -14.92 3.53 3.87
CA ASP A 62 -15.27 2.10 3.85
C ASP A 62 -14.77 1.53 2.53
N ASP A 63 -13.45 1.28 2.51
CA ASP A 63 -12.79 0.63 1.39
C ASP A 63 -11.91 -0.50 1.93
N CYS A 64 -11.67 -1.47 1.07
CA CYS A 64 -10.86 -2.61 1.44
C CYS A 64 -10.08 -3.15 0.25
N GLY A 65 -9.02 -3.86 0.57
CA GLY A 65 -8.23 -4.56 -0.44
C GLY A 65 -6.83 -4.86 0.07
N VAL A 66 -5.97 -5.23 -0.87
CA VAL A 66 -4.61 -5.65 -0.55
C VAL A 66 -3.68 -4.45 -0.50
N SER A 67 -2.94 -4.33 0.59
CA SER A 67 -1.85 -3.38 0.74
C SER A 67 -0.50 -4.09 0.63
N ILE A 68 0.39 -3.54 -0.20
CA ILE A 68 1.78 -3.97 -0.32
C ILE A 68 2.69 -2.87 0.22
N HIS A 69 3.41 -3.19 1.30
CA HIS A 69 4.35 -2.32 1.98
C HIS A 69 5.76 -2.59 1.48
N VAL A 70 6.51 -1.54 1.10
CA VAL A 70 7.93 -1.65 0.75
C VAL A 70 8.73 -0.92 1.81
N VAL A 71 9.43 -1.71 2.63
CA VAL A 71 10.20 -1.22 3.78
C VAL A 71 11.68 -1.40 3.49
N GLY A 72 12.48 -0.39 3.78
CA GLY A 72 13.94 -0.42 3.64
C GLY A 72 14.65 -0.12 4.95
N GLN A 73 15.89 -0.59 5.07
CA GLN A 73 16.73 -0.33 6.25
C GLN A 73 17.48 1.00 6.10
N HIS A 74 17.29 1.92 7.05
CA HIS A 74 18.01 3.18 7.13
C HIS A 74 18.43 3.45 8.58
N GLU A 75 19.73 3.62 8.81
CA GLU A 75 20.31 3.90 10.14
C GLU A 75 19.81 2.95 11.25
N GLY A 76 19.65 1.66 10.91
CA GLY A 76 19.19 0.62 11.85
C GLY A 76 17.68 0.64 12.12
N LYS A 77 16.90 1.42 11.36
CA LYS A 77 15.44 1.46 11.41
C LYS A 77 14.85 0.92 10.11
N ALA A 78 13.77 0.16 10.24
CA ALA A 78 12.94 -0.26 9.12
C ALA A 78 11.92 0.86 8.83
N LEU A 79 12.01 1.46 7.65
CA LEU A 79 11.18 2.60 7.24
C LEU A 79 10.43 2.26 5.95
N GLU A 80 9.12 2.53 5.93
CA GLU A 80 8.30 2.37 4.72
C GLU A 80 8.61 3.49 3.72
N TYR A 81 8.81 3.15 2.46
CA TYR A 81 9.11 4.11 1.39
C TYR A 81 8.04 4.13 0.31
N LEU A 82 7.43 2.98 0.04
CA LEU A 82 6.34 2.83 -0.90
C LEU A 82 5.24 2.02 -0.24
N ARG A 83 4.00 2.39 -0.53
CA ARG A 83 2.83 1.57 -0.22
C ARG A 83 1.93 1.54 -1.44
N PHE A 84 1.42 0.37 -1.78
CA PHE A 84 0.41 0.20 -2.82
C PHE A 84 -0.85 -0.29 -2.15
N ASP A 85 -1.87 0.56 -2.12
CA ASP A 85 -3.18 0.25 -1.57
C ASP A 85 -4.09 -0.10 -2.75
N CYS A 86 -4.15 -1.40 -3.05
CA CYS A 86 -4.90 -1.96 -4.18
C CYS A 86 -6.33 -2.23 -3.73
N PHE A 87 -7.03 -1.16 -3.35
CA PHE A 87 -8.40 -1.21 -2.85
C PHE A 87 -9.43 -1.27 -3.99
N ASP A 88 -10.65 -1.66 -3.62
CA ASP A 88 -11.73 -1.91 -4.58
C ASP A 88 -12.31 -0.60 -5.16
N GLU A 89 -12.48 0.44 -4.32
CA GLU A 89 -13.10 1.70 -4.74
C GLU A 89 -12.06 2.78 -5.09
N ASP A 90 -11.02 2.96 -4.26
CA ASP A 90 -9.99 3.97 -4.45
C ASP A 90 -8.58 3.35 -4.49
N PRO A 91 -8.19 2.64 -5.56
CA PRO A 91 -6.83 2.13 -5.67
C PRO A 91 -5.81 3.26 -5.81
N HIS A 92 -4.80 3.27 -4.95
CA HIS A 92 -3.77 4.33 -4.93
C HIS A 92 -2.42 3.80 -4.43
N TYR A 93 -1.40 4.65 -4.49
CA TYR A 93 -0.10 4.35 -3.93
C TYR A 93 0.55 5.57 -3.30
N HIS A 94 1.43 5.33 -2.34
CA HIS A 94 2.12 6.34 -1.57
C HIS A 94 3.62 6.37 -1.85
N TYR A 95 4.18 7.58 -1.96
CA TYR A 95 5.59 7.84 -1.67
C TYR A 95 5.72 8.38 -0.26
N VAL A 96 6.48 7.67 0.57
CA VAL A 96 6.67 8.00 1.98
C VAL A 96 8.12 8.42 2.20
N SER A 97 8.32 9.62 2.76
CA SER A 97 9.65 10.09 3.18
C SER A 97 9.64 10.44 4.64
N TRP A 98 10.39 9.67 5.44
CA TRP A 98 10.51 9.92 6.87
C TRP A 98 11.46 11.07 7.19
N GLN A 99 12.43 11.35 6.32
CA GLN A 99 13.33 12.49 6.48
C GLN A 99 12.61 13.82 6.20
N GLY A 100 11.76 13.83 5.16
CA GLY A 100 10.94 14.99 4.83
C GLY A 100 9.60 15.04 5.56
N GLN A 101 9.30 14.00 6.36
CA GLN A 101 7.98 13.74 6.95
C GLN A 101 6.86 13.91 5.91
N SER A 102 7.00 13.34 4.72
CA SER A 102 6.03 13.51 3.64
C SER A 102 5.29 12.22 3.33
N ASN A 103 3.99 12.36 3.08
CA ASN A 103 3.09 11.31 2.62
C ASN A 103 2.40 11.79 1.34
N GLU A 104 2.93 11.41 0.19
CA GLU A 104 2.36 11.78 -1.12
C GLU A 104 1.56 10.59 -1.68
N MET A 105 0.27 10.79 -1.94
CA MET A 105 -0.63 9.79 -2.50
C MET A 105 -1.01 10.11 -3.94
N LEU A 106 -1.02 9.09 -4.78
CA LEU A 106 -1.41 9.16 -6.19
C LEU A 106 -2.43 8.06 -6.50
N HIS A 107 -3.56 8.47 -7.06
CA HIS A 107 -4.60 7.54 -7.52
C HIS A 107 -4.13 6.73 -8.73
N ILE A 108 -4.61 5.50 -8.82
CA ILE A 108 -4.49 4.63 -9.98
C ILE A 108 -5.85 4.65 -10.67
N ASP A 109 -5.87 4.90 -11.98
CA ASP A 109 -7.10 4.78 -12.77
C ASP A 109 -7.27 3.31 -13.20
N PRO A 110 -8.18 2.53 -12.57
CA PRO A 110 -8.33 1.12 -12.90
C PRO A 110 -8.94 0.89 -14.29
N ILE A 111 -9.59 1.91 -14.87
CA ILE A 111 -10.14 1.81 -16.24
C ILE A 111 -9.02 1.93 -17.27
N ALA A 112 -8.07 2.84 -17.05
CA ALA A 112 -6.93 3.03 -17.95
C ALA A 112 -5.80 2.00 -17.72
N GLU A 113 -5.53 1.65 -16.47
CA GLU A 113 -4.38 0.82 -16.08
C GLU A 113 -4.73 -0.65 -15.81
N GLY A 114 -6.03 -0.96 -15.64
CA GLY A 114 -6.52 -2.31 -15.36
C GLY A 114 -6.50 -2.66 -13.86
N ASP A 115 -6.33 -3.95 -13.56
CA ASP A 115 -6.28 -4.48 -12.18
C ASP A 115 -5.16 -3.82 -11.36
N ALA A 116 -5.52 -3.07 -10.32
CA ALA A 116 -4.57 -2.29 -9.53
C ALA A 116 -3.49 -3.15 -8.85
N LEU A 117 -3.85 -4.36 -8.39
CA LEU A 117 -2.89 -5.30 -7.81
C LEU A 117 -1.89 -5.80 -8.87
N GLY A 118 -2.38 -6.22 -10.03
CA GLY A 118 -1.54 -6.59 -11.17
C GLY A 118 -0.59 -5.45 -11.58
N TRP A 119 -1.11 -4.22 -11.62
CA TRP A 119 -0.31 -3.02 -11.89
C TRP A 119 0.79 -2.80 -10.85
N ALA A 120 0.45 -2.87 -9.55
CA ALA A 120 1.42 -2.69 -8.46
C ALA A 120 2.54 -3.72 -8.53
N LEU A 121 2.21 -5.00 -8.75
CA LEU A 121 3.18 -6.08 -8.91
C LEU A 121 4.07 -5.91 -10.15
N ASP A 122 3.56 -5.31 -11.23
CA ASP A 122 4.38 -4.94 -12.39
C ASP A 122 5.33 -3.78 -12.06
N ARG A 123 4.88 -2.76 -11.32
CA ARG A 123 5.75 -1.64 -10.89
C ARG A 123 6.84 -2.09 -9.93
N LEU A 124 6.55 -3.00 -9.01
CA LEU A 124 7.56 -3.60 -8.14
C LEU A 124 8.65 -4.34 -8.93
N ARG A 125 8.29 -5.01 -10.03
CA ARG A 125 9.26 -5.71 -10.88
C ARG A 125 10.05 -4.78 -11.80
N SER A 126 9.39 -3.76 -12.37
CA SER A 126 9.96 -2.98 -13.48
C SER A 126 10.44 -1.57 -13.10
N ARG A 127 9.97 -1.03 -11.97
CA ARG A 127 10.16 0.40 -11.59
C ARG A 127 10.62 0.60 -10.14
N LEU A 128 10.78 -0.45 -9.35
CA LEU A 128 11.13 -0.34 -7.93
C LEU A 128 12.35 0.55 -7.65
N PRO A 129 13.51 0.43 -8.35
CA PRO A 129 14.64 1.33 -8.14
C PRO A 129 14.31 2.82 -8.35
N GLN A 130 13.56 3.14 -9.40
CA GLN A 130 13.18 4.51 -9.74
C GLN A 130 12.18 5.08 -8.72
N MET A 131 11.23 4.25 -8.27
CA MET A 131 10.26 4.64 -7.26
C MET A 131 10.92 4.87 -5.90
N LEU A 132 11.86 4.00 -5.49
CA LEU A 132 12.66 4.22 -4.28
C LEU A 132 13.47 5.51 -4.36
N ALA A 133 14.10 5.79 -5.49
CA ALA A 133 14.82 7.05 -5.68
C ALA A 133 13.89 8.26 -5.53
N ARG A 134 12.67 8.21 -6.09
CA ARG A 134 11.65 9.25 -5.92
C ARG A 134 11.20 9.40 -4.47
N ALA A 135 11.08 8.31 -3.71
CA ALA A 135 10.75 8.33 -2.29
C ALA A 135 11.86 8.91 -1.38
N GLY A 136 13.02 9.29 -1.94
CA GLY A 136 14.19 9.70 -1.17
C GLY A 136 15.07 8.53 -0.68
N ALA A 137 14.75 7.30 -1.08
CA ALA A 137 15.46 6.07 -0.73
C ALA A 137 16.53 5.66 -1.77
N GLY A 138 17.04 6.61 -2.56
CA GLY A 138 18.01 6.33 -3.62
C GLY A 138 19.29 5.63 -3.15
N PHE A 139 19.68 5.81 -1.89
CA PHE A 139 20.83 5.15 -1.27
C PHE A 139 20.67 3.62 -1.12
N LEU A 140 19.44 3.10 -1.23
CA LEU A 140 19.15 1.65 -1.23
C LEU A 140 19.33 1.03 -2.61
N VAL A 141 19.18 1.80 -3.69
CA VAL A 141 19.14 1.29 -5.07
C VAL A 141 20.42 0.50 -5.42
N GLY A 142 21.59 1.02 -5.06
CA GLY A 142 22.87 0.34 -5.32
C GLY A 142 23.13 -0.89 -4.44
N LYS A 143 22.24 -1.18 -3.48
CA LYS A 143 22.34 -2.32 -2.55
C LYS A 143 21.26 -3.37 -2.79
N LEU A 144 20.41 -3.17 -3.80
CA LEU A 144 19.39 -4.15 -4.19
C LEU A 144 20.08 -5.40 -4.76
N ASP A 145 19.63 -6.56 -4.30
CA ASP A 145 20.02 -7.85 -4.86
C ASP A 145 18.95 -8.27 -5.87
N ALA A 146 19.27 -8.16 -7.16
CA ALA A 146 18.32 -8.45 -8.24
C ALA A 146 17.89 -9.93 -8.24
N ALA A 147 18.81 -10.86 -7.98
CA ALA A 147 18.48 -12.28 -7.98
C ALA A 147 17.56 -12.64 -6.81
N LEU A 148 17.79 -12.03 -5.65
CA LEU A 148 16.89 -12.20 -4.49
C LEU A 148 15.53 -11.56 -4.72
N LEU A 149 15.46 -10.39 -5.37
CA LEU A 149 14.19 -9.76 -5.74
C LEU A 149 13.41 -10.63 -6.74
N ASP A 150 14.08 -11.22 -7.72
CA ASP A 150 13.47 -12.13 -8.69
C ASP A 150 12.90 -13.40 -8.03
N ASP A 151 13.48 -13.87 -6.92
CA ASP A 151 12.96 -14.98 -6.11
C ASP A 151 11.80 -14.57 -5.19
N VAL A 152 11.89 -13.40 -4.56
CA VAL A 152 10.95 -12.95 -3.53
C VAL A 152 9.66 -12.37 -4.13
N LEU A 153 9.75 -11.56 -5.19
CA LEU A 153 8.59 -10.87 -5.75
C LEU A 153 7.47 -11.82 -6.23
N PRO A 154 7.74 -13.00 -6.81
CA PRO A 154 6.70 -14.00 -7.09
C PRO A 154 5.95 -14.49 -5.84
N ARG A 155 6.65 -14.64 -4.70
CA ARG A 155 6.05 -15.07 -3.43
C ARG A 155 5.20 -13.96 -2.80
N VAL A 156 5.63 -12.71 -2.94
CA VAL A 156 4.84 -11.52 -2.58
C VAL A 156 3.56 -11.49 -3.42
N ALA A 157 3.66 -11.71 -4.73
CA ALA A 157 2.50 -11.77 -5.63
C ALA A 157 1.52 -12.88 -5.23
N GLU A 158 2.02 -14.09 -4.95
CA GLU A 158 1.19 -15.21 -4.50
C GLU A 158 0.44 -14.87 -3.21
N ALA A 159 1.13 -14.29 -2.23
CA ALA A 159 0.51 -13.90 -0.97
C ALA A 159 -0.52 -12.79 -1.14
N ALA A 160 -0.25 -11.81 -2.01
CA ALA A 160 -1.17 -10.73 -2.31
C ALA A 160 -2.45 -11.25 -2.98
N TYR A 161 -2.33 -12.11 -4.00
CA TYR A 161 -3.49 -12.74 -4.62
C TYR A 161 -4.25 -13.64 -3.65
N ARG A 162 -3.56 -14.45 -2.85
CA ARG A 162 -4.20 -15.26 -1.80
C ARG A 162 -4.99 -14.39 -0.82
N SER A 163 -4.40 -13.30 -0.34
CA SER A 163 -5.03 -12.36 0.57
C SER A 163 -6.29 -11.74 -0.05
N ARG A 164 -6.25 -11.38 -1.34
CA ARG A 164 -7.42 -10.85 -2.06
C ARG A 164 -8.56 -11.85 -2.14
N TYR A 165 -8.28 -13.10 -2.52
CA TYR A 165 -9.32 -14.09 -2.76
C TYR A 165 -9.91 -14.71 -1.49
N GLN A 166 -9.09 -14.90 -0.45
CA GLN A 166 -9.60 -15.43 0.83
C GLN A 166 -10.65 -14.50 1.46
N HIS A 167 -10.47 -13.18 1.36
CA HIS A 167 -11.45 -12.22 1.87
C HIS A 167 -12.62 -11.98 0.92
N ALA A 168 -12.44 -12.16 -0.40
CA ALA A 168 -13.57 -12.18 -1.33
C ALA A 168 -14.54 -13.33 -1.01
N ASP A 169 -14.02 -14.50 -0.63
CA ASP A 169 -14.83 -15.66 -0.24
C ASP A 169 -15.57 -15.41 1.09
N GLU A 170 -14.92 -14.79 2.09
CA GLU A 170 -15.55 -14.42 3.37
C GLU A 170 -16.67 -13.38 3.19
N GLY A 171 -16.47 -12.37 2.34
CA GLY A 171 -17.50 -11.37 2.03
C GLY A 171 -18.67 -11.90 1.19
N SER A 172 -18.47 -13.01 0.46
CA SER A 172 -19.53 -13.66 -0.32
C SER A 172 -20.50 -14.51 0.51
N LEU A 173 -20.14 -14.81 1.76
CA LEU A 173 -20.97 -15.57 2.71
C LEU A 173 -21.92 -14.67 3.51
N ASP A 174 -21.93 -13.36 3.27
CA ASP A 174 -22.81 -12.41 3.93
C ASP A 174 -24.18 -12.36 3.20
N PRO A 175 -25.26 -12.96 3.76
CA PRO A 175 -26.54 -13.10 3.06
C PRO A 175 -27.28 -11.76 2.86
N GLU A 176 -26.81 -10.66 3.44
CA GLU A 176 -27.50 -9.35 3.43
C GLU A 176 -27.25 -8.52 2.15
N ARG A 177 -26.29 -8.87 1.28
CA ARG A 177 -26.10 -8.19 -0.02
C ARG A 177 -26.95 -8.77 -1.16
N GLY A 178 -27.68 -9.85 -0.92
CA GLY A 178 -28.43 -10.58 -1.93
C GLY A 178 -29.93 -10.63 -1.67
N GLY A 179 -30.65 -9.51 -1.72
CA GLY A 179 -32.11 -9.59 -1.83
C GLY A 179 -32.91 -8.37 -1.40
N ALA A 180 -33.09 -7.42 -2.32
CA ALA A 180 -34.29 -6.61 -2.36
C ALA A 180 -34.74 -6.43 -3.81
N ALA A 181 -35.14 -7.54 -4.43
CA ALA A 181 -35.94 -7.54 -5.64
C ALA A 181 -37.20 -8.36 -5.37
N SER A 182 -38.26 -7.70 -4.88
CA SER A 182 -39.64 -8.19 -4.97
C SER A 182 -40.61 -7.17 -4.36
N GLY A 183 -41.60 -6.74 -5.15
CA GLY A 183 -42.82 -6.08 -4.68
C GLY A 183 -43.22 -4.85 -5.47
#